data_AF-A0A7T7UVS0-F1
#
_entry.id   AF-A0A7T7UVS0-F1
#
_cell.length_a   1.000
_cell.length_b   1.000
_cell.length_c   1.000
_cell.angle_alpha   90.00
_cell.angle_beta   90.00
_cell.angle_gamma   90.00
#
_symmetry.space_group_name_H-M   'P 1'
#
loop_
_entity.id
_entity.type
_entity.pdbx_description
1 polymer ?
#
loop_
_entity_poly.entity_id
_entity_poly.type
_entity_poly.pdbx_seq_one_letter_code
_entity_poly.pdbx_strand_id
1 'polypeptide(L)' 'MKILGIILIIIGFCITVVVKIGPSEETKWIFTYGDLLPMITALVLIVPGLIIYKKNR' A
#
# COMPACT_ATOMS: atom_id res chain seq x y z
N MET A 1 -2.83 -18.15 -9.72
CA MET A 1 -3.20 -17.35 -8.52
C MET A 1 -2.02 -16.68 -7.80
N LYS A 2 -0.75 -17.08 -8.02
CA LYS A 2 0.43 -16.42 -7.43
C LYS A 2 0.63 -14.95 -7.82
N ILE A 3 0.25 -14.61 -9.06
CA ILE A 3 0.41 -13.27 -9.64
C ILE A 3 -0.47 -12.23 -8.95
N LEU A 4 -1.67 -12.60 -8.50
CA LEU A 4 -2.59 -11.71 -7.77
C LEU A 4 -1.99 -11.24 -6.44
N GLY A 5 -1.37 -12.15 -5.67
CA GLY A 5 -0.70 -11.80 -4.42
C GLY A 5 0.49 -10.87 -4.63
N ILE A 6 1.27 -11.09 -5.68
CA ILE A 6 2.41 -10.24 -6.04
C ILE A 6 1.96 -8.83 -6.46
N ILE A 7 0.90 -8.74 -7.27
CA ILE A 7 0.34 -7.45 -7.71
C ILE A 7 -0.17 -6.64 -6.51
N LEU A 8 -0.86 -7.28 -5.56
CA LEU A 8 -1.33 -6.63 -4.32
C LEU A 8 -0.18 -6.08 -3.47
N ILE A 9 0.92 -6.84 -3.36
CA ILE A 9 2.11 -6.41 -2.62
C ILE A 9 2.79 -5.22 -3.31
N ILE A 10 2.91 -5.24 -4.65
CA ILE A 10 3.50 -4.15 -5.43
C ILE A 10 2.67 -2.86 -5.30
N ILE A 11 1.34 -2.96 -5.38
CA ILE A 11 0.44 -1.80 -5.24
C ILE A 11 0.57 -1.19 -3.83
N GLY A 12 0.55 -2.02 -2.78
CA GLY A 12 0.74 -1.55 -1.42
C GLY A 12 2.11 -0.90 -1.18
N PHE A 13 3.16 -1.43 -1.83
CA PHE A 13 4.50 -0.85 -1.77
C PHE A 13 4.57 0.52 -2.46
N CYS A 14 4.00 0.66 -3.66
CA CYS A 14 3.94 1.94 -4.36
C CYS A 14 3.22 3.02 -3.54
N ILE A 15 2.10 2.68 -2.91
CA ILE A 15 1.38 3.61 -2.03
C ILE A 15 2.30 4.08 -0.90
N THR A 16 2.96 3.14 -0.21
CA THR A 16 3.89 3.45 0.90
C THR A 16 5.04 4.36 0.48
N VAL A 17 5.60 4.16 -0.72
CA VAL A 17 6.68 4.99 -1.27
C VAL A 17 6.19 6.41 -1.57
N VAL A 18 4.99 6.55 -2.14
CA VAL A 18 4.37 7.86 -2.41
C VAL A 18 4.10 8.61 -1.11
N VAL A 19 3.69 7.91 -0.04
CA VAL A 19 3.58 8.50 1.31
C VAL A 19 4.92 9.06 1.78
N LYS A 20 5.97 8.24 1.69
CA LYS A 20 7.28 8.54 2.28
C LYS A 20 8.04 9.66 1.59
N ILE A 21 7.88 9.80 0.26
CA ILE A 21 8.50 10.86 -0.54
C ILE A 21 7.84 12.22 -0.28
N GLY A 22 6.63 12.22 0.28
CA GLY A 22 5.83 13.41 0.54
C GLY A 22 4.95 13.76 -0.67
N PRO A 23 3.70 14.16 -0.44
CA PRO A 23 2.75 14.46 -1.52
C PRO A 23 3.15 15.72 -2.30
N SER A 24 2.82 15.73 -3.59
CA SER A 24 2.77 16.96 -4.38
C SER A 24 1.71 17.92 -3.78
N GLU A 25 1.84 19.22 -4.02
CA GLU A 25 0.94 20.23 -3.43
C GLU A 25 -0.55 19.94 -3.63
N GLU A 26 -0.90 19.21 -4.69
CA GLU A 26 -2.28 18.82 -5.03
C GLU A 26 -2.81 17.63 -4.20
N THR A 27 -1.94 16.72 -3.75
CA THR A 27 -2.33 15.57 -2.91
C THR A 27 -2.11 15.82 -1.43
N LYS A 28 -1.57 16.98 -1.08
CA LYS A 28 -1.26 17.41 0.28
C LYS A 28 -2.46 17.35 1.21
N TRP A 29 -3.67 17.63 0.72
CA TRP A 29 -4.92 17.51 1.49
C TRP A 29 -5.16 16.06 1.98
N ILE A 30 -4.95 15.06 1.12
CA ILE A 30 -5.19 13.65 1.45
C ILE A 30 -4.25 13.18 2.57
N PHE A 31 -3.03 13.72 2.59
CA PHE A 31 -2.02 13.44 3.61
C PHE A 31 -2.10 14.36 4.84
N THR A 32 -2.76 15.51 4.74
CA THR A 32 -2.99 16.44 5.87
C THR A 32 -3.90 15.83 6.93
N TYR A 33 -4.79 14.89 6.55
CA TYR A 33 -5.60 14.11 7.49
C TYR A 33 -4.78 13.09 8.31
N GLY A 34 -3.47 13.01 8.08
CA GLY A 34 -2.50 12.23 8.83
C GLY A 34 -1.90 11.11 8.00
N ASP A 35 -0.57 11.04 7.98
CA ASP A 35 0.26 9.95 7.42
C ASP A 35 -0.24 8.53 7.77
N LEU A 36 -0.98 8.42 8.87
CA LEU A 36 -1.60 7.21 9.39
C LEU A 36 -2.62 6.58 8.42
N LEU A 37 -3.47 7.36 7.76
CA LEU A 37 -4.52 6.86 6.86
C LEU A 37 -3.93 6.13 5.63
N PRO A 38 -2.98 6.74 4.90
CA PRO A 38 -2.27 6.08 3.81
C PRO A 38 -1.48 4.85 4.27
N MET A 39 -0.87 4.91 5.46
CA MET A 39 -0.09 3.80 6.02
C MET A 39 -0.97 2.59 6.39
N ILE A 40 -2.14 2.82 6.99
CA ILE A 40 -3.13 1.77 7.28
C ILE A 40 -3.64 1.15 5.98
N THR A 41 -3.92 1.98 4.96
CA THR A 41 -4.40 1.51 3.65
C THR A 41 -3.37 0.60 2.98
N ALA A 42 -2.09 0.98 3.01
CA ALA A 42 -1.01 0.14 2.51
C ALA A 42 -0.92 -1.20 3.28
N LEU A 43 -1.05 -1.17 4.61
CA LEU A 43 -1.01 -2.37 5.45
C LEU A 43 -2.16 -3.34 5.11
N VAL A 44 -3.39 -2.82 4.96
CA VAL A 44 -4.58 -3.59 4.60
C VAL A 44 -4.48 -4.20 3.20
N LEU A 45 -3.69 -3.63 2.29
CA LEU A 45 -3.43 -4.20 0.96
C LEU A 45 -2.31 -5.25 0.97
N ILE A 46 -1.23 -5.01 1.73
CA ILE A 46 -0.06 -5.89 1.77
C ILE A 46 -0.38 -7.19 2.52
N VAL A 47 -1.07 -7.12 3.66
CA VAL A 47 -1.39 -8.29 4.50
C VAL A 47 -2.14 -9.39 3.74
N PRO A 48 -3.28 -9.15 3.07
CA PRO A 48 -3.97 -10.18 2.31
C PRO A 48 -3.16 -10.64 1.09
N GLY A 49 -2.42 -9.75 0.42
CA GLY A 49 -1.50 -10.12 -0.65
C GLY A 49 -0.45 -11.14 -0.21
N LEU A 50 0.09 -10.95 1.01
CA LEU A 50 1.09 -11.81 1.62
C LEU A 50 0.49 -13.14 2.11
N ILE A 51 -0.73 -13.13 2.67
CA ILE A 51 -1.47 -14.35 3.04
C ILE A 51 -1.75 -15.21 1.81
N ILE A 52 -2.23 -14.61 0.71
CA ILE A 52 -2.50 -15.33 -0.55
C ILE A 52 -1.21 -15.87 -1.16
N TYR A 53 -0.14 -15.07 -1.17
CA TYR A 53 1.17 -15.50 -1.67
C TYR A 53 1.72 -16.69 -0.86
N LYS A 54 1.64 -16.64 0.48
CA LYS A 54 2.13 -17.71 1.36
C LYS A 54 1.28 -18.98 1.27
N LYS A 55 -0.04 -18.85 1.14
CA LYS A 55 -0.98 -19.99 1.01
C LYS A 55 -0.86 -20.73 -0.33
N ASN A 56 -0.36 -20.06 -1.37
CA ASN A 56 -0.13 -20.66 -2.69
C ASN A 56 1.33 -21.13 -2.89
N ARG A 57 2.15 -21.17 -1.83
CA ARG A 57 3.51 -21.70 -1.85
C ARG A 57 3.51 -23.14 -1.34
#